data_AF-A0A7Y3XEU6-F1
#
_entry.id   AF-A0A7Y3XEU6-F1
#
_cell.length_a   1.000
_cell.length_b   1.000
_cell.length_c   1.000
_cell.angle_alpha   90.00
_cell.angle_beta   90.00
_cell.angle_gamma   90.00
#
_symmetry.space_group_name_H-M   'P 1'
#
loop_
_entity.id
_entity.type
_entity.pdbx_description
1 polymer ?
#
loop_
_entity_poly.entity_id
_entity_poly.type
_entity_poly.pdbx_seq_one_letter_code
_entity_poly.pdbx_strand_id
1 'polypeptide(L)'
;MKLNFLIPLPIIILFTFHTAIGERITIEIKDKVILPEKQITLGDIACVSCNDPSLSERVSDILIGNTPWPGNVRKIERDTINARLMDEGINLSDITYGSTTSSLISVESITISGEYILKKAKEYLQSKLFQPERENNH
;
A
#
# COMPACT_ATOMS: atom_id res chain seq x y z
N MET A 1 -58.56 -54.88 6.71
CA MET A 1 -58.02 -53.58 7.17
C MET A 1 -56.82 -53.86 8.06
N LYS A 2 -55.60 -53.71 7.54
CA LYS A 2 -54.35 -53.78 8.32
C LYS A 2 -53.51 -52.58 7.90
N LEU A 3 -53.36 -51.65 8.83
CA LEU A 3 -52.62 -50.40 8.68
C LEU A 3 -51.28 -50.60 9.39
N ASN A 4 -50.20 -50.83 8.64
CA ASN A 4 -48.86 -50.93 9.22
C ASN A 4 -48.03 -49.73 8.76
N PHE A 5 -47.65 -48.94 9.76
CA PHE A 5 -47.00 -47.65 9.69
C PHE A 5 -45.68 -47.67 8.88
N LEU A 6 -45.61 -46.77 7.91
CA LEU A 6 -44.39 -46.36 7.22
C LEU A 6 -43.53 -45.55 8.22
N ILE A 7 -42.32 -46.01 8.53
CA ILE A 7 -41.36 -45.27 9.37
C ILE A 7 -40.56 -44.33 8.46
N PRO A 8 -40.65 -43.00 8.58
CA PRO A 8 -39.67 -42.12 7.94
C PRO A 8 -38.42 -42.05 8.82
N LEU A 9 -37.30 -42.49 8.28
CA LEU A 9 -35.95 -42.35 8.84
C LEU A 9 -35.60 -40.86 8.93
N PRO A 10 -35.28 -40.27 10.10
CA PRO A 10 -34.84 -38.89 10.15
C PRO A 10 -33.40 -38.81 9.63
N ILE A 11 -33.22 -38.16 8.48
CA ILE A 11 -31.90 -37.75 7.99
C ILE A 11 -31.41 -36.67 8.95
N ILE A 12 -30.57 -37.05 9.90
CA ILE A 12 -29.85 -36.12 10.76
C ILE A 12 -28.77 -35.47 9.90
N ILE A 13 -29.09 -34.33 9.29
CA ILE A 13 -28.07 -33.45 8.71
C ILE A 13 -27.33 -32.83 9.88
N LEU A 14 -26.18 -33.43 10.23
CA LEU A 14 -25.22 -32.86 11.15
C LEU A 14 -24.63 -31.62 10.48
N PHE A 15 -25.28 -30.47 10.62
CA PHE A 15 -24.68 -29.18 10.34
C PHE A 15 -23.51 -29.01 11.30
N THR A 16 -22.30 -29.33 10.83
CA THR A 16 -21.07 -28.95 11.50
C THR A 16 -20.99 -27.43 11.45
N PHE A 17 -21.49 -26.77 12.50
CA PHE A 17 -21.16 -25.38 12.77
C PHE A 17 -19.65 -25.30 12.94
N HIS A 18 -18.93 -24.98 11.87
CA HIS A 18 -17.56 -24.48 12.00
C HIS A 18 -17.67 -23.17 12.78
N THR A 19 -17.36 -23.21 14.07
CA THR A 19 -17.00 -22.00 14.79
C THR A 19 -15.69 -21.52 14.18
N ALA A 20 -15.80 -20.66 13.16
CA ALA A 20 -14.65 -19.92 12.68
C ALA A 20 -14.19 -19.06 13.86
N ILE A 21 -13.12 -19.49 14.52
CA ILE A 21 -12.37 -18.62 15.42
C ILE A 21 -11.81 -17.54 14.50
N GLY A 22 -12.43 -16.35 14.52
CA GLY A 22 -12.02 -15.23 13.70
C GLY A 22 -10.53 -14.96 13.94
N GLU A 23 -9.73 -15.10 12.90
CA GLU A 23 -8.30 -14.84 12.97
C GLU A 23 -8.09 -13.35 13.19
N ARG A 24 -7.51 -12.98 14.34
CA ARG A 24 -7.22 -11.59 14.62
C ARG A 24 -6.01 -11.15 13.81
N ILE A 25 -6.17 -10.06 13.07
CA ILE A 25 -5.09 -9.40 12.32
C ILE A 25 -4.70 -8.15 13.11
N THR A 26 -3.43 -8.05 13.49
CA THR A 26 -2.88 -6.86 14.13
C THR A 26 -2.18 -6.01 13.07
N ILE A 27 -2.53 -4.72 13.01
CA ILE A 27 -1.93 -3.75 12.08
C ILE A 27 -1.28 -2.61 12.89
N GLU A 28 0.04 -2.49 12.75
CA GLU A 28 0.83 -1.41 13.34
C GLU A 28 1.30 -0.45 12.24
N ILE A 29 0.64 0.70 12.13
CA ILE A 29 0.95 1.72 11.12
C ILE A 29 2.27 2.41 11.50
N LYS A 30 3.19 2.52 10.54
CA LYS A 30 4.45 3.26 10.68
C LYS A 30 4.17 4.76 10.57
N ASP A 31 4.67 5.58 11.50
CA ASP A 31 4.42 7.03 11.49
C ASP A 31 4.92 7.73 10.21
N LYS A 32 6.06 7.29 9.67
CA LYS A 32 6.67 7.84 8.46
C LYS A 32 7.41 6.77 7.67
N VAL A 33 7.29 6.82 6.34
CA VAL A 33 8.00 5.93 5.43
C VAL A 33 8.53 6.71 4.22
N ILE A 34 9.77 6.39 3.81
CA ILE A 34 10.35 6.86 2.55
C ILE A 34 10.36 5.68 1.59
N LEU A 35 9.78 5.85 0.41
CA LEU A 35 9.63 4.80 -0.59
C LEU A 35 10.18 5.26 -1.95
N PRO A 36 10.63 4.34 -2.82
CA PRO A 36 10.80 4.65 -4.24
C PRO A 36 9.44 4.97 -4.88
N GLU A 37 9.44 5.55 -6.08
CA GLU A 37 8.20 5.79 -6.83
C GLU A 37 7.54 4.45 -7.21
N LYS A 38 6.37 4.17 -6.63
CA LYS A 38 5.65 2.90 -6.84
C LYS A 38 4.19 2.96 -6.38
N GLN A 39 3.48 1.86 -6.56
CA GLN A 39 2.26 1.57 -5.81
C GLN A 39 2.61 1.15 -4.38
N ILE A 40 1.96 1.77 -3.41
CA ILE A 40 2.08 1.52 -1.98
C ILE A 40 1.18 0.33 -1.62
N THR A 41 1.75 -0.69 -0.99
CA THR A 41 1.00 -1.76 -0.33
C THR A 41 0.85 -1.48 1.17
N LEU A 42 -0.03 -2.21 1.86
CA LEU A 42 -0.17 -2.08 3.30
C LEU A 42 1.13 -2.42 4.05
N GLY A 43 1.86 -3.45 3.61
CA GLY A 43 3.15 -3.86 4.19
C GLY A 43 4.26 -2.81 4.09
N ASP A 44 4.16 -1.91 3.11
CA ASP A 44 5.09 -0.77 3.03
C ASP A 44 4.91 0.17 4.22
N ILE A 45 3.67 0.44 4.60
CA ILE A 45 3.30 1.48 5.57
C ILE A 45 2.89 0.95 6.94
N ALA A 46 2.79 -0.36 7.11
CA ALA A 46 2.43 -1.00 8.37
C ALA A 46 3.11 -2.35 8.55
N CYS A 47 3.22 -2.80 9.79
CA CYS A 47 3.52 -4.20 10.11
C CYS A 47 2.19 -4.94 10.31
N VAL A 48 2.01 -6.03 9.57
CA VAL A 48 0.83 -6.90 9.66
C VAL A 48 1.24 -8.19 10.35
N SER A 49 0.51 -8.57 11.39
CA SER A 49 0.74 -9.81 12.15
C SER A 49 -0.56 -10.60 12.27
N CYS A 50 -0.52 -11.87 11.89
CA CYS A 50 -1.63 -12.81 12.02
C CYS A 50 -1.10 -14.22 12.32
N ASN A 51 -1.95 -15.10 12.85
CA ASN A 51 -1.60 -16.51 13.09
C ASN A 51 -1.53 -17.32 11.78
N ASP A 52 -2.27 -16.92 10.75
CA ASP A 52 -2.16 -17.48 9.40
C ASP A 52 -1.16 -16.67 8.57
N PRO A 53 0.00 -17.25 8.20
CA PRO A 53 0.98 -16.58 7.35
C PRO A 53 0.42 -16.19 5.97
N SER A 54 -0.46 -17.01 5.39
CA SER A 54 -1.02 -16.74 4.06
C SER A 54 -1.98 -15.55 4.10
N LEU A 55 -2.80 -15.45 5.16
CA LEU A 55 -3.62 -14.26 5.39
C LEU A 55 -2.76 -13.02 5.66
N SER A 56 -1.69 -13.16 6.47
CA SER A 56 -0.77 -12.05 6.76
C SER A 56 -0.11 -11.49 5.51
N GLU A 57 0.35 -12.36 4.61
CA GLU A 57 0.93 -11.98 3.31
C GLU A 57 -0.13 -11.30 2.43
N ARG A 58 -1.30 -11.93 2.28
CA ARG A 58 -2.41 -11.36 1.49
C ARG A 58 -2.80 -9.96 1.95
N VAL A 59 -2.91 -9.75 3.26
CA VAL A 59 -3.25 -8.44 3.84
C VAL A 59 -2.11 -7.44 3.64
N SER A 60 -0.86 -7.87 3.74
CA SER A 60 0.31 -7.01 3.50
C SER A 60 0.38 -6.51 2.06
N ASP A 61 -0.09 -7.31 1.10
CA ASP A 61 -0.04 -7.00 -0.33
C ASP A 61 -1.20 -6.10 -0.81
N ILE A 62 -2.16 -5.77 0.06
CA ILE A 62 -3.30 -4.91 -0.29
C ILE A 62 -2.80 -3.55 -0.78
N LEU A 63 -3.27 -3.16 -1.98
CA LEU A 63 -2.92 -1.89 -2.61
C LEU A 63 -3.62 -0.72 -1.92
N ILE A 64 -2.85 0.25 -1.46
CA ILE A 64 -3.38 1.45 -0.78
C ILE A 64 -3.51 2.62 -1.76
N GLY A 65 -2.53 2.77 -2.66
CA GLY A 65 -2.51 3.77 -3.73
C GLY A 65 -1.09 4.13 -4.16
N ASN A 66 -0.92 5.23 -4.88
CA ASN A 66 0.41 5.62 -5.38
C ASN A 66 1.22 6.45 -4.38
N THR A 67 2.54 6.38 -4.49
CA THR A 67 3.45 7.35 -3.85
C THR A 67 3.18 8.77 -4.33
N PRO A 68 3.41 9.80 -3.48
CA PRO A 68 3.32 11.18 -3.92
C PRO A 68 4.40 11.51 -4.96
N TRP A 69 4.19 12.57 -5.72
CA TRP A 69 5.24 13.13 -6.58
C TRP A 69 6.49 13.50 -5.77
N PRO A 70 7.71 13.33 -6.31
CA PRO A 70 8.95 13.72 -5.63
C PRO A 70 8.87 15.14 -5.06
N GLY A 71 9.38 15.32 -3.83
CA GLY A 71 9.31 16.59 -3.10
C GLY A 71 7.99 16.85 -2.37
N ASN A 72 6.99 15.98 -2.50
CA ASN A 72 5.72 16.07 -1.77
C ASN A 72 5.61 15.01 -0.66
N VAL A 73 4.72 15.29 0.29
CA VAL A 73 4.36 14.36 1.36
C VAL A 73 2.88 14.03 1.26
N ARG A 74 2.53 12.75 1.36
CA ARG A 74 1.15 12.28 1.45
C ARG A 74 0.90 11.67 2.81
N LYS A 75 -0.21 12.04 3.44
CA LYS A 75 -0.72 11.35 4.63
C LYS A 75 -1.70 10.26 4.21
N ILE A 76 -1.50 9.05 4.72
CA ILE A 76 -2.48 7.95 4.61
C ILE A 76 -3.01 7.69 6.01
N GLU A 77 -4.31 7.90 6.19
CA GLU A 77 -5.00 7.70 7.45
C GLU A 77 -5.60 6.29 7.54
N ARG A 78 -5.86 5.85 8.77
CA ARG A 78 -6.48 4.56 9.06
C ARG A 78 -7.78 4.35 8.29
N ASP A 79 -8.59 5.39 8.08
CA ASP A 79 -9.85 5.28 7.34
C ASP A 79 -9.63 4.90 5.87
N THR A 80 -8.54 5.39 5.25
CA THR A 80 -8.14 4.97 3.92
C THR A 80 -7.72 3.50 3.90
N ILE A 81 -7.00 3.04 4.93
CA ILE A 81 -6.60 1.64 5.07
C ILE A 81 -7.85 0.76 5.25
N ASN A 82 -8.77 1.18 6.12
CA ASN A 82 -10.05 0.51 6.36
C ASN A 82 -10.86 0.34 5.07
N ALA A 83 -10.98 1.39 4.27
CA ALA A 83 -11.68 1.31 2.98
C ALA A 83 -11.05 0.25 2.07
N ARG A 84 -9.72 0.19 2.00
CA ARG A 84 -9.00 -0.80 1.18
C ARG A 84 -9.12 -2.22 1.71
N LEU A 85 -9.08 -2.40 3.03
CA LEU A 85 -9.34 -3.70 3.66
C LEU A 85 -10.75 -4.20 3.34
N MET A 86 -11.76 -3.32 3.42
CA MET A 86 -13.14 -3.66 3.06
C MET A 86 -13.30 -4.00 1.57
N ASP A 87 -12.65 -3.24 0.68
CA ASP A 87 -12.64 -3.50 -0.77
C ASP A 87 -12.14 -4.92 -1.08
N GLU A 88 -11.19 -5.42 -0.29
CA GLU A 88 -10.59 -6.77 -0.39
C GLU A 88 -11.34 -7.84 0.45
N GLY A 89 -12.51 -7.50 0.99
CA GLY A 89 -13.36 -8.42 1.75
C GLY A 89 -12.83 -8.77 3.15
N ILE A 90 -11.88 -7.99 3.69
CA ILE A 90 -11.42 -8.13 5.07
C ILE A 90 -12.39 -7.43 6.00
N ASN A 91 -12.91 -8.18 6.98
CA ASN A 91 -13.82 -7.63 7.97
C ASN A 91 -13.05 -6.83 9.04
N LEU A 92 -13.45 -5.58 9.26
CA LEU A 92 -12.79 -4.72 10.24
C LEU A 92 -12.95 -5.20 11.70
N SER A 93 -13.94 -6.03 12.01
CA SER A 93 -14.08 -6.62 13.35
C SER A 93 -12.90 -7.51 13.72
N ASP A 94 -12.17 -8.01 12.72
CA ASP A 94 -11.05 -8.93 12.89
C ASP A 94 -9.73 -8.15 13.03
N ILE A 95 -9.75 -6.83 12.80
CA ILE A 95 -8.58 -5.96 12.85
C ILE A 95 -8.40 -5.35 14.24
N THR A 96 -7.19 -5.47 14.78
CA THR A 96 -6.73 -4.71 15.94
C THR A 96 -5.63 -3.75 15.51
N TYR A 97 -5.83 -2.45 15.73
CA TYR A 97 -4.82 -1.44 15.41
C TYR A 97 -3.93 -1.12 16.61
N GLY A 98 -2.67 -0.79 16.32
CA GLY A 98 -1.79 -0.07 17.24
C GLY A 98 -2.27 1.37 17.52
N SER A 99 -1.44 2.13 18.25
CA SER A 99 -1.74 3.51 18.64
C SER A 99 -1.71 4.49 17.47
N THR A 100 -0.81 4.29 16.49
CA THR A 100 -0.68 5.15 15.32
C THR A 100 -1.93 5.08 14.43
N THR A 101 -2.42 6.24 14.01
CA THR A 101 -3.64 6.39 13.19
C THR A 101 -3.35 6.78 11.74
N SER A 102 -2.10 7.10 11.40
CA SER A 102 -1.74 7.51 10.04
C SER A 102 -0.25 7.36 9.76
N SER A 103 0.10 7.22 8.49
CA SER A 103 1.48 7.24 8.00
C SER A 103 1.73 8.47 7.11
N LEU A 104 2.92 9.08 7.21
CA LEU A 104 3.43 10.08 6.29
C LEU A 104 4.37 9.43 5.27
N ILE A 105 4.04 9.55 3.99
CA ILE A 105 4.77 8.93 2.89
C ILE A 105 5.45 10.02 2.07
N SER A 106 6.72 9.82 1.74
CA SER A 106 7.47 10.66 0.83
C SER A 106 8.33 9.81 -0.10
N VAL A 107 8.69 10.36 -1.25
CA VAL A 107 9.67 9.77 -2.18
C VAL A 107 10.99 10.51 -2.06
N GLU A 108 12.11 9.78 -2.19
CA GLU A 108 13.42 10.42 -2.29
C GLU A 108 13.44 11.46 -3.41
N SER A 109 13.95 12.65 -3.11
CA SER A 109 13.99 13.75 -4.06
C SER A 109 15.23 14.59 -3.84
N ILE A 110 15.65 15.26 -4.90
CA ILE A 110 16.72 16.24 -4.86
C ILE A 110 16.13 17.63 -5.08
N THR A 111 16.62 18.59 -4.31
CA THR A 111 16.29 20.00 -4.52
C THR A 111 17.38 20.64 -5.37
N ILE A 112 17.02 21.15 -6.55
CA ILE A 112 17.94 21.89 -7.42
C ILE A 112 17.72 23.38 -7.18
N SER A 113 18.77 24.09 -6.75
CA SER A 113 18.69 25.54 -6.52
C SER A 113 18.62 26.32 -7.84
N GLY A 114 17.94 27.47 -7.82
CA GLY A 114 17.91 28.37 -8.98
C GLY A 114 19.30 28.83 -9.43
N GLU A 115 20.22 29.04 -8.48
CA GLU A 115 21.62 29.39 -8.75
C GLU A 115 22.36 28.29 -9.52
N TYR A 116 22.12 27.02 -9.16
CA TYR A 116 22.69 25.89 -9.87
C TYR A 116 22.21 25.84 -11.32
N ILE A 117 20.90 26.04 -11.53
CA ILE A 117 20.30 26.10 -12.87
C ILE A 117 20.93 27.23 -13.68
N LEU A 118 21.03 28.44 -13.09
CA LEU A 118 21.63 29.61 -13.75
C LEU A 118 23.08 29.35 -14.16
N LYS A 119 23.87 28.78 -13.23
CA LYS A 119 25.27 28.41 -13.49
C LYS A 119 25.38 27.44 -14.66
N LYS A 120 24.58 26.36 -14.65
CA LYS A 120 24.60 25.35 -15.72
C LYS A 120 24.13 25.89 -17.07
N ALA A 121 23.12 26.74 -17.08
CA ALA A 121 22.68 27.42 -18.30
C ALA A 121 23.79 28.31 -18.88
N LYS A 122 24.49 29.09 -18.03
CA LYS A 122 25.60 29.95 -18.45
C LYS A 122 26.78 29.14 -19.02
N GLU A 123 27.18 28.06 -18.34
CA GLU A 123 28.22 27.14 -18.80
C GLU A 123 27.88 26.57 -20.19
N TYR A 124 26.63 26.15 -20.38
CA TYR A 124 26.16 25.61 -21.66
C TYR A 124 26.23 26.66 -22.79
N LEU A 125 25.67 27.85 -22.59
CA LEU A 125 25.67 28.91 -23.61
C LEU A 125 27.10 29.32 -23.99
N GLN A 126 28.00 29.46 -23.01
CA GLN A 126 29.41 29.75 -23.27
C GLN A 126 30.05 28.66 -24.15
N SER A 127 29.77 27.38 -23.89
CA SER A 127 30.30 26.27 -24.71
C SER A 127 29.79 26.25 -26.16
N LYS A 128 28.65 26.88 -26.44
CA LYS A 128 28.04 26.92 -27.78
C LYS A 128 28.38 28.19 -28.55
N LEU A 129 28.56 29.30 -27.84
CA LEU A 129 28.88 30.60 -28.44
C LEU A 129 30.38 30.78 -28.67
N PHE A 130 31.23 30.15 -27.85
CA PHE A 130 32.66 30.02 -28.16
C PHE A 130 32.89 28.82 -29.09
N GLN A 131 32.37 28.90 -30.32
CA GLN A 131 33.03 28.21 -31.43
C GLN A 131 33.99 29.23 -32.04
N PRO A 132 35.32 29.03 -31.99
CA PRO A 132 36.22 29.87 -32.78
C PRO A 132 35.74 29.76 -34.23
N GLU A 133 35.53 30.91 -34.87
CA GLU A 133 35.18 30.98 -36.28
C GLU A 133 36.08 29.99 -37.03
N ARG A 134 35.47 28.99 -37.67
CA ARG A 134 36.20 28.22 -38.68
C ARG A 134 36.58 29.25 -39.73
N GLU A 135 37.86 29.64 -39.74
CA GLU A 135 38.48 30.39 -40.82
C GLU A 135 38.10 29.70 -42.13
N ASN A 136 37.08 30.25 -42.80
CA ASN A 136 36.77 29.90 -44.17
C ASN A 136 37.83 30.61 -45.02
N ASN A 137 39.00 29.99 -45.12
CA ASN A 137 39.98 30.32 -46.14
C ASN A 137 39.42 29.85 -47.49
N HIS A 138 38.97 30.80 -48.32
CA HIS A 138 38.94 30.72 -49.77
C HIS A 138 39.30 32.08 -50.35
#